data_AF-A0A661M4K8-F1
#
_entry.id   AF-A0A661M4K8-F1
#
_cell.length_a   1.000
_cell.length_b   1.000
_cell.length_c   1.000
_cell.angle_alpha   90.00
_cell.angle_beta   90.00
_cell.angle_gamma   90.00
#
_symmetry.space_group_name_H-M   'P 1'
#
loop_
_entity.id
_entity.type
_entity.pdbx_description
1 polymer ?
#
loop_
_entity_poly.entity_id
_entity_poly.type
_entity_poly.pdbx_seq_one_letter_code
_entity_poly.pdbx_strand_id
1 'polypeptide(L)'
;MKTRTLITLLAVLAALVIAGTLVQRRTDRPGSGDDLGTPLFRGLTMERVEAVVLSGPKGAVSLKKTPAGWVVVERGGYPAAFGKISDLARRLRDAKVGRRFNASAETLDRLALRGPDESDAPEEARAI
;
A
#
# COMPACT_ATOMS: atom_id res chain seq x y z
N MET A 1 33.14 45.39 7.71
CA MET A 1 32.18 44.83 8.71
C MET A 1 32.76 43.56 9.29
N LYS A 2 32.68 43.38 10.62
CA LYS A 2 33.49 42.41 11.37
C LYS A 2 33.08 40.99 10.94
N THR A 3 34.00 40.24 10.31
CA THR A 3 33.78 38.89 9.73
C THR A 3 33.07 37.93 10.69
N ARG A 4 33.24 38.15 12.00
CA ARG A 4 32.54 37.43 13.07
C ARG A 4 31.02 37.56 13.02
N THR A 5 30.50 38.76 12.72
CA THR A 5 29.06 39.02 12.56
C THR A 5 28.50 38.31 11.32
N LEU A 6 29.28 38.23 10.24
CA LEU A 6 28.89 37.49 9.04
C LEU A 6 28.80 35.99 9.34
N ILE A 7 29.77 35.42 10.06
CA ILE A 7 29.79 34.00 10.43
C ILE A 7 28.61 33.65 11.33
N THR A 8 28.29 34.49 12.34
CA THR A 8 27.14 34.26 13.20
C THR A 8 25.83 34.34 12.43
N LEU A 9 25.69 35.28 11.49
CA LEU A 9 24.50 35.41 10.67
C LEU A 9 24.31 34.18 9.78
N LEU A 10 25.40 33.67 9.19
CA LEU A 10 25.39 32.49 8.34
C LEU A 10 25.04 31.22 9.12
N ALA A 11 25.55 31.09 10.35
CA ALA A 11 25.23 29.96 11.23
C ALA A 11 23.76 29.94 11.64
N VAL A 12 23.18 31.11 11.97
CA VAL A 12 21.75 31.23 12.29
C VAL A 12 20.90 30.91 11.05
N LEU A 13 21.28 31.39 9.87
CA LEU A 13 20.58 31.08 8.63
C LEU A 13 20.59 29.57 8.33
N ALA A 14 21.75 28.92 8.47
CA ALA A 14 21.87 27.48 8.30
C ALA A 14 20.99 26.70 9.30
N ALA A 15 20.96 27.12 10.57
CA ALA A 15 20.11 26.52 11.59
C ALA A 15 18.61 26.66 11.25
N LEU A 16 18.19 27.82 10.74
CA LEU A 16 16.81 28.05 10.31
C LEU A 16 16.42 27.21 9.09
N VAL A 17 17.32 27.02 8.12
CA VAL A 17 17.08 26.14 6.96
C VAL A 17 16.96 24.68 7.40
N ILE A 18 17.81 24.21 8.31
CA ILE A 18 17.76 22.85 8.85
C ILE A 18 16.46 22.64 9.65
N ALA A 19 16.10 23.58 10.52
CA ALA A 19 14.85 23.51 11.29
C ALA A 19 13.61 23.56 10.38
N GLY A 20 13.61 24.45 9.38
CA GLY A 20 12.52 24.56 8.40
C GLY A 20 12.34 23.28 7.59
N THR A 21 13.43 22.68 7.10
CA THR A 21 13.36 21.41 6.34
C THR A 21 12.93 20.23 7.21
N LEU A 22 13.32 20.18 8.49
CA LEU A 22 12.83 19.16 9.43
C LEU A 22 11.34 19.29 9.72
N VAL A 23 10.82 20.52 9.86
CA VAL A 23 9.39 20.77 10.08
C VAL A 23 8.57 20.48 8.81
N GLN A 24 9.10 20.82 7.63
CA GLN A 24 8.43 20.58 6.36
C GLN A 24 8.34 19.08 6.04
N ARG A 25 9.40 18.30 6.29
CA ARG A 25 9.36 16.83 6.17
C ARG A 25 8.39 16.15 7.14
N ARG A 26 8.10 16.77 8.29
CA ARG A 26 7.03 16.29 9.21
C ARG A 26 5.63 16.74 8.77
N THR A 27 5.56 17.80 7.97
CA THR A 27 4.31 18.41 7.47
C THR A 27 3.96 17.95 6.06
N ASP A 28 4.82 17.14 5.41
CA ASP A 28 4.44 16.23 4.33
C ASP A 28 3.40 15.23 4.87
N ARG A 29 2.20 15.76 5.13
CA ARG A 29 0.99 15.02 5.35
C ARG A 29 0.86 14.09 4.15
N PRO A 30 0.73 12.79 4.35
CA PRO A 30 0.31 11.93 3.26
C PRO A 30 -1.13 12.34 2.89
N GLY A 31 -1.28 13.14 1.84
CA GLY A 31 -2.57 13.49 1.25
C GLY A 31 -2.91 14.98 1.24
N SER A 32 -2.23 15.78 0.43
CA SER A 32 -2.97 16.75 -0.39
C SER A 32 -3.82 15.94 -1.37
N GLY A 33 -5.10 16.28 -1.53
CA GLY A 33 -6.14 15.50 -2.22
C GLY A 33 -5.98 15.29 -3.72
N ASP A 34 -4.75 15.34 -4.25
CA ASP A 34 -4.44 15.38 -5.68
C ASP A 34 -4.58 14.02 -6.39
N ASP A 35 -4.59 12.92 -5.62
CA ASP A 35 -4.78 11.57 -6.17
C ASP A 35 -6.22 11.05 -6.03
N LEU A 36 -7.15 11.79 -5.42
CA LEU A 36 -8.50 11.29 -5.19
C LEU A 36 -9.18 11.01 -6.54
N GLY A 37 -9.71 9.79 -6.72
CA GLY A 37 -10.32 9.39 -7.98
C GLY A 37 -9.34 8.96 -9.08
N THR A 38 -8.03 9.05 -8.84
CA THR A 38 -7.02 8.48 -9.74
C THR A 38 -6.99 6.94 -9.61
N PRO A 39 -6.55 6.20 -10.65
CA PRO A 39 -6.42 4.75 -10.57
C PRO A 39 -5.44 4.33 -9.46
N LEU A 40 -5.88 3.41 -8.60
CA LEU A 40 -5.07 2.86 -7.52
C LEU A 40 -3.89 2.06 -8.06
N PHE A 41 -4.14 1.24 -9.09
CA PHE A 41 -3.12 0.43 -9.75
C PHE A 41 -2.91 0.89 -11.19
N ARG A 42 -2.00 1.84 -11.39
CA ARG A 42 -1.68 2.34 -12.74
C ARG A 42 -0.99 1.26 -13.57
N GLY A 43 -1.62 0.88 -14.68
CA GLY A 43 -1.05 -0.10 -15.60
C GLY A 43 -1.14 -1.55 -15.12
N LEU A 44 -2.05 -1.92 -14.23
CA LEU A 44 -2.27 -3.35 -13.98
C LEU A 44 -2.89 -4.00 -15.23
N THR A 45 -2.18 -4.95 -15.85
CA THR A 45 -2.66 -5.73 -17.00
C THR A 45 -2.45 -7.22 -16.73
N MET A 46 -3.37 -8.05 -17.19
CA MET A 46 -3.39 -9.48 -16.87
C MET A 46 -2.19 -10.23 -17.44
N GLU A 47 -1.63 -9.73 -18.54
CA GLU A 47 -0.47 -10.31 -19.22
C GLU A 47 0.79 -10.22 -18.36
N ARG A 48 0.87 -9.19 -17.51
CA ARG A 48 2.00 -8.93 -16.60
C ARG A 48 1.87 -9.65 -15.25
N VAL A 49 0.72 -10.26 -14.96
CA VAL A 49 0.51 -10.99 -13.71
C VAL A 49 1.11 -12.40 -13.84
N GLU A 50 2.14 -12.69 -13.05
CA GLU A 50 2.81 -13.98 -13.00
C GLU A 50 2.13 -14.96 -12.02
N ALA A 51 1.76 -14.45 -10.85
CA ALA A 51 1.12 -15.21 -9.79
C ALA A 51 0.13 -14.33 -9.01
N VAL A 52 -0.85 -14.98 -8.39
CA VAL A 52 -1.78 -14.35 -7.43
C VAL A 52 -1.78 -15.21 -6.17
N VAL A 53 -1.48 -14.61 -5.03
CA VAL A 53 -1.46 -15.30 -3.73
C VAL A 53 -2.53 -14.66 -2.85
N LEU A 54 -3.44 -15.49 -2.36
CA LEU A 54 -4.50 -15.13 -1.43
C LEU A 54 -4.11 -15.72 -0.07
N SER A 55 -3.69 -14.87 0.86
CA SER A 55 -3.36 -15.29 2.22
C SER A 55 -4.50 -14.91 3.15
N GLY A 56 -4.90 -15.83 4.02
CA GLY A 56 -5.88 -15.58 5.07
C GLY A 56 -5.58 -16.42 6.32
N PRO A 57 -6.42 -16.31 7.36
CA PRO A 57 -6.16 -16.97 8.65
C PRO A 57 -6.15 -18.51 8.57
N LYS A 58 -6.76 -19.09 7.53
CA LYS A 58 -6.83 -20.55 7.31
C LYS A 58 -5.71 -21.07 6.39
N GLY A 59 -4.80 -20.20 5.95
CA GLY A 59 -3.69 -20.53 5.05
C GLY A 59 -3.68 -19.67 3.79
N ALA A 60 -2.83 -20.05 2.85
CA ALA A 60 -2.65 -19.35 1.58
C ALA A 60 -3.08 -20.21 0.39
N VAL A 61 -3.56 -19.56 -0.66
CA VAL A 61 -3.87 -20.16 -1.96
C VAL A 61 -3.08 -19.42 -3.04
N SER A 62 -2.30 -20.15 -3.81
CA SER A 62 -1.42 -19.63 -4.84
C SER A 62 -1.89 -20.05 -6.23
N LEU A 63 -2.15 -19.05 -7.06
CA LEU A 63 -2.48 -19.20 -8.47
C LEU A 63 -1.23 -18.85 -9.29
N LYS A 64 -0.82 -19.74 -10.19
CA LYS A 64 0.31 -19.50 -11.09
C LYS A 64 -0.09 -19.64 -12.54
N LYS A 65 0.53 -18.84 -13.40
CA LYS A 65 0.41 -18.95 -14.85
C LYS A 65 1.35 -20.05 -15.38
N THR A 66 0.81 -20.98 -16.16
CA THR A 66 1.56 -22.06 -16.84
C THR A 66 1.28 -22.02 -18.34
N PRO A 67 2.01 -22.77 -19.18
CA PRO A 67 1.73 -22.87 -20.61
C PRO A 67 0.30 -23.36 -20.94
N ALA A 68 -0.28 -24.20 -20.07
CA ALA A 68 -1.63 -24.74 -20.23
C ALA A 68 -2.73 -23.82 -19.66
N GLY A 69 -2.37 -22.72 -19.00
CA GLY A 69 -3.31 -21.81 -18.36
C GLY A 69 -2.99 -21.57 -16.88
N TRP A 70 -3.96 -21.03 -16.16
CA TRP A 70 -3.83 -20.75 -14.73
C TRP A 70 -4.12 -21.98 -13.90
N VAL A 71 -3.30 -22.23 -12.86
CA VAL A 71 -3.43 -23.39 -11.98
C VAL A 71 -3.34 -23.01 -10.51
N VAL A 72 -4.00 -23.80 -9.66
CA VAL A 72 -3.90 -23.72 -8.19
C VAL A 72 -2.78 -24.65 -7.73
N VAL A 73 -1.74 -24.09 -7.11
CA VAL A 73 -0.54 -24.84 -6.71
C VAL A 73 -0.86 -25.87 -5.62
N GLU A 74 -1.62 -25.46 -4.60
CA GLU A 74 -1.95 -26.28 -3.42
C GLU A 74 -2.90 -27.43 -3.75
N ARG A 75 -3.54 -27.41 -4.92
CA ARG A 75 -4.43 -28.48 -5.42
C ARG A 75 -3.78 -29.31 -6.52
N GLY A 76 -2.44 -29.40 -6.52
CA GLY A 76 -1.70 -30.23 -7.48
C GLY A 76 -1.78 -29.73 -8.91
N GLY A 77 -1.92 -28.42 -9.11
CA GLY A 77 -2.03 -27.83 -10.45
C GLY A 77 -3.46 -27.85 -11.03
N TYR A 78 -4.49 -27.93 -10.19
CA TYR A 78 -5.88 -27.90 -10.64
C TYR A 78 -6.18 -26.64 -11.48
N PRO A 79 -6.85 -26.76 -12.65
CA PRO A 79 -7.15 -25.63 -13.51
C PRO A 79 -7.95 -24.55 -12.78
N ALA A 80 -7.43 -23.33 -12.77
CA ALA A 80 -8.12 -22.18 -12.22
C ALA A 80 -8.96 -21.48 -13.29
N ALA A 81 -10.11 -20.94 -12.90
CA ALA A 81 -11.00 -20.23 -13.80
C ALA A 81 -10.39 -18.88 -14.22
N PHE A 82 -9.75 -18.83 -15.39
CA PHE A 82 -9.14 -17.60 -15.93
C PHE A 82 -10.13 -16.43 -16.00
N GLY A 83 -11.41 -16.69 -16.29
CA GLY A 83 -12.44 -15.66 -16.28
C GLY A 83 -12.55 -14.92 -14.95
N LYS A 84 -12.42 -15.63 -13.82
CA LYS A 84 -12.47 -15.01 -12.48
C LYS A 84 -11.21 -14.21 -12.18
N ILE A 85 -10.04 -14.70 -12.60
CA ILE A 85 -8.75 -14.03 -12.36
C ILE A 85 -8.64 -12.76 -13.19
N SER A 86 -9.04 -12.82 -14.46
CA SER A 86 -9.05 -11.66 -15.36
C SER A 86 -10.08 -10.61 -14.95
N ASP A 87 -11.25 -11.02 -14.44
CA ASP A 87 -12.23 -10.09 -13.86
C ASP A 87 -11.70 -9.41 -12.60
N LEU A 88 -11.02 -10.14 -11.71
CA LEU A 88 -10.35 -9.57 -10.53
C LEU A 88 -9.31 -8.53 -10.93
N ALA A 89 -8.42 -8.84 -11.87
CA ALA A 89 -7.40 -7.91 -12.34
C ALA A 89 -8.02 -6.65 -12.98
N ARG A 90 -9.13 -6.82 -13.72
CA ARG A 90 -9.90 -5.71 -14.29
C ARG A 90 -10.48 -4.81 -13.20
N ARG A 91 -11.14 -5.39 -12.20
CA ARG A 91 -11.72 -4.62 -11.07
C ARG A 91 -10.66 -3.88 -10.27
N LEU A 92 -9.50 -4.48 -10.05
CA LEU A 92 -8.37 -3.83 -9.39
C LEU A 92 -7.82 -2.67 -10.22
N ARG A 93 -7.68 -2.84 -11.53
CA ARG A 93 -7.27 -1.77 -12.44
C ARG A 93 -8.25 -0.59 -12.41
N ASP A 94 -9.55 -0.88 -12.36
CA ASP A 94 -10.60 0.14 -12.35
C ASP A 94 -10.82 0.74 -10.93
N ALA A 95 -10.20 0.16 -9.90
CA ALA A 95 -10.24 0.69 -8.54
C ALA A 95 -9.55 2.05 -8.46
N LYS A 96 -10.21 2.98 -7.79
CA LYS A 96 -9.74 4.35 -7.63
C LYS A 96 -9.30 4.61 -6.20
N VAL A 97 -8.36 5.52 -6.03
CA VAL A 97 -7.96 6.03 -4.72
C VAL A 97 -9.15 6.74 -4.10
N GLY A 98 -9.62 6.20 -2.97
CA GLY A 98 -10.67 6.78 -2.14
C GLY A 98 -10.09 7.67 -1.04
N ARG A 99 -10.82 7.80 0.07
CA ARG A 99 -10.35 8.53 1.25
C ARG A 99 -9.11 7.85 1.84
N ARG A 100 -8.06 8.64 2.09
CA ARG A 100 -6.88 8.19 2.82
C ARG A 100 -7.09 8.40 4.31
N PHE A 101 -6.60 7.44 5.10
CA PHE A 101 -6.59 7.53 6.55
C PHE A 101 -5.16 7.35 7.05
N ASN A 102 -4.85 7.90 8.22
CA ASN A 102 -3.59 7.63 8.89
C ASN A 102 -3.62 6.20 9.45
N ALA A 103 -2.56 5.42 9.22
CA ALA A 103 -2.46 4.04 9.70
C ALA A 103 -2.11 3.97 11.20
N SER A 104 -2.93 4.58 12.05
CA SER A 104 -2.85 4.45 13.51
C SER A 104 -3.57 3.17 13.97
N ALA A 105 -3.19 2.63 15.13
CA ALA A 105 -3.84 1.45 15.72
C ALA A 105 -5.37 1.63 15.85
N GLU A 106 -5.82 2.78 16.33
CA GLU A 106 -7.24 3.14 16.42
C GLU A 106 -7.96 3.12 15.05
N THR A 107 -7.29 3.59 14.00
CA THR A 107 -7.87 3.59 12.64
C THR A 107 -7.95 2.18 12.07
N LEU A 108 -6.94 1.36 12.31
CA LEU A 108 -6.93 -0.05 11.89
C LEU A 108 -8.01 -0.86 12.61
N ASP A 109 -8.20 -0.62 13.92
CA ASP A 109 -9.26 -1.24 14.71
C ASP A 109 -10.64 -0.84 14.19
N ARG A 110 -10.86 0.46 13.95
CA ARG A 110 -12.14 0.96 13.43
C ARG A 110 -12.46 0.43 12.02
N LEU A 111 -11.46 0.16 11.21
CA LEU A 111 -11.61 -0.35 9.84
C LEU A 111 -11.53 -1.88 9.74
N ALA A 112 -11.31 -2.58 10.87
CA ALA A 112 -11.11 -4.04 10.89
C ALA A 112 -10.00 -4.50 9.92
N LEU A 113 -8.90 -3.76 9.86
CA LEU A 113 -7.76 -4.02 8.96
C LEU A 113 -6.56 -4.61 9.72
N ARG A 114 -6.80 -5.37 10.79
CA ARG A 114 -5.74 -6.12 11.48
C ARG A 114 -5.23 -7.24 10.59
N GLY A 115 -3.93 -7.52 10.69
CA GLY A 115 -3.30 -8.54 9.86
C GLY A 115 -3.92 -9.92 10.09
N PRO A 116 -4.02 -10.78 9.06
CA PRO A 116 -4.54 -12.13 9.22
C PRO A 116 -3.70 -12.99 10.19
N ASP A 117 -2.43 -12.62 10.40
CA ASP A 117 -1.50 -13.27 11.33
C ASP A 117 -1.50 -12.66 12.74
N GLU A 118 -2.23 -11.54 12.96
CA GLU A 118 -2.35 -10.92 14.28
C GLU A 118 -3.35 -11.70 15.14
N SER A 119 -2.83 -12.68 15.87
CA SER A 119 -3.58 -13.62 16.72
C SER A 119 -4.40 -12.97 17.85
N ASP A 120 -4.12 -11.71 18.21
CA ASP A 120 -4.72 -11.02 19.37
C ASP A 120 -6.01 -10.22 19.03
N ALA A 121 -6.41 -10.17 17.76
CA ALA A 121 -7.64 -9.50 17.35
C ALA A 121 -8.85 -10.46 17.36
N PRO A 122 -10.03 -10.04 17.85
CA PRO A 122 -11.27 -10.81 17.69
C PRO A 122 -11.56 -11.07 16.21
N GLU A 123 -12.21 -12.20 15.89
CA GLU A 123 -12.39 -12.69 14.50
C GLU A 123 -13.04 -11.65 13.57
N GLU A 124 -13.89 -10.79 14.13
CA GLU A 124 -14.59 -9.69 13.44
C GLU A 124 -13.68 -8.52 13.02
N ALA A 125 -12.49 -8.40 13.62
CA ALA A 125 -11.54 -7.31 13.38
C ALA A 125 -10.38 -7.70 12.44
N ARG A 126 -10.28 -8.97 12.03
CA ARG A 126 -9.24 -9.47 11.13
C ARG A 126 -9.63 -9.22 9.68
N ALA A 127 -8.68 -8.74 8.88
CA ALA A 127 -8.87 -8.67 7.44
C ALA A 127 -9.00 -10.10 6.86
N ILE A 128 -9.98 -10.28 5.96
CA ILE A 128 -10.32 -11.56 5.30
C ILE A 128 -9.20 -12.03 4.38
#